data_AF-A0AA51EDS9-F1
#
_entry.id   AF-A0AA51EDS9-F1
#
_cell.length_a   1.000
_cell.length_b   1.000
_cell.length_c   1.000
_cell.angle_alpha   90.00
_cell.angle_beta   90.00
_cell.angle_gamma   90.00
#
_symmetry.space_group_name_H-M   'P 1'
#
loop_
_entity.id
_entity.type
_entity.pdbx_description
1 polymer ?
#
loop_
_entity_poly.entity_id
_entity_poly.type
_entity_poly.pdbx_seq_one_letter_code
_entity_poly.pdbx_strand_id
1 'polypeptide(L)' 'RYNPKNSGADDVGFVDVTAGDEEALKKAVATVGPVSVAIDASQESFQLYSSGVYYDEECSSSSLD' A
#
# COMPACT_ATOMS: atom_id res chain seq x y z
N ARG A 1 23.84 -14.47 12.78
CA ARG A 1 24.75 -13.33 12.50
C ARG A 1 24.49 -12.92 11.04
N TYR A 2 24.24 -11.64 10.77
CA TYR A 2 24.03 -11.13 9.40
C TYR A 2 25.32 -11.28 8.56
N ASN A 3 25.20 -11.66 7.28
CA ASN A 3 26.30 -11.74 6.32
C ASN A 3 25.99 -10.83 5.12
N PRO A 4 26.68 -9.68 4.97
CA PRO A 4 26.38 -8.71 3.91
C PRO A 4 26.57 -9.27 2.49
N LYS A 5 27.36 -10.32 2.32
CA LYS A 5 27.53 -10.99 1.02
C LYS A 5 26.26 -11.67 0.50
N ASN A 6 25.28 -11.90 1.36
CA ASN A 6 24.00 -12.50 1.02
C ASN A 6 22.88 -11.44 0.92
N SER A 7 23.21 -10.15 0.83
CA SER A 7 22.19 -9.10 0.63
C SER A 7 21.60 -9.18 -0.77
N GLY A 8 20.27 -9.18 -0.87
CA GLY A 8 19.54 -9.22 -2.14
C GLY A 8 19.25 -7.84 -2.74
N ALA A 9 19.38 -6.78 -1.94
CA ALA A 9 19.18 -5.40 -2.33
C ALA A 9 19.84 -4.46 -1.31
N ASP A 10 20.03 -3.21 -1.71
CA ASP A 10 20.35 -2.09 -0.84
C ASP A 10 19.18 -1.12 -0.86
N ASP A 11 18.83 -0.57 0.31
CA ASP A 11 17.83 0.49 0.44
C ASP A 11 18.54 1.82 0.74
N VAL A 12 18.32 2.81 -0.12
CA VAL A 12 18.93 4.14 -0.01
C VAL A 12 17.95 5.18 0.52
N GLY A 13 16.69 4.80 0.80
CA GLY A 13 15.67 5.66 1.37
C GLY A 13 14.30 5.53 0.72
N PHE A 14 13.34 6.29 1.24
CA PHE A 14 11.95 6.32 0.80
C PHE A 14 11.44 7.75 0.67
N VAL A 15 10.29 7.90 0.01
CA VAL A 15 9.54 9.15 -0.08
C VAL A 15 8.07 8.84 0.16
N ASP A 16 7.42 9.70 0.94
CA ASP A 16 5.99 9.59 1.19
C ASP A 16 5.17 10.33 0.13
N VAL A 17 4.10 9.68 -0.33
CA VAL A 17 3.03 10.36 -1.08
C VAL A 17 2.20 11.17 -0.09
N THR A 18 1.69 12.33 -0.53
CA THR A 18 0.81 13.16 0.30
C THR A 18 -0.43 12.36 0.73
N ALA A 19 -0.67 12.28 2.03
CA ALA A 19 -1.76 11.50 2.60
C ALA A 19 -3.13 11.95 2.06
N GLY A 20 -3.93 10.98 1.59
CA GLY A 20 -5.26 11.22 1.03
C GLY A 20 -5.30 11.83 -0.38
N ASP A 21 -4.15 12.06 -1.02
CA ASP A 21 -4.10 12.58 -2.40
C ASP A 21 -3.99 11.42 -3.42
N GLU A 22 -5.15 10.94 -3.87
CA GLU A 22 -5.23 9.86 -4.87
C GLU A 22 -4.63 10.24 -6.24
N GLU A 23 -4.62 11.53 -6.60
CA GLU A 23 -4.00 11.99 -7.85
C GLU A 23 -2.47 11.97 -7.76
N ALA A 24 -1.91 12.31 -6.60
CA ALA A 24 -0.49 12.12 -6.33
C ALA A 24 -0.11 10.64 -6.32
N LEU A 25 -0.92 9.78 -5.69
CA LEU A 25 -0.69 8.33 -5.67
C LEU A 25 -0.72 7.74 -7.08
N LYS A 26 -1.73 8.09 -7.89
CA LYS A 26 -1.86 7.67 -9.29
C LYS A 26 -0.63 8.05 -10.12
N LYS A 27 -0.10 9.27 -9.94
CA LYS A 27 1.12 9.71 -10.61
C LYS A 27 2.33 8.88 -10.15
N ALA A 28 2.49 8.67 -8.85
CA ALA A 28 3.58 7.86 -8.29
C ALA A 28 3.58 6.43 -8.85
N VAL A 29 2.40 5.78 -8.89
CA VAL A 29 2.25 4.44 -9.47
C VAL A 29 2.65 4.43 -10.95
N ALA A 30 2.25 5.44 -11.71
CA ALA A 30 2.54 5.53 -13.14
C ALA A 30 4.02 5.84 -13.46
N THR A 31 4.70 6.64 -12.63
CA THR A 31 6.03 7.16 -12.95
C THR A 31 7.18 6.53 -12.17
N VAL A 32 6.93 5.98 -10.98
CA VAL A 32 7.94 5.38 -10.11
C VAL A 32 7.83 3.86 -10.13
N GLY A 33 6.62 3.31 -9.99
CA GLY A 33 6.36 1.87 -9.95
C GLY A 33 5.43 1.49 -8.80
N PRO A 34 5.44 0.21 -8.35
CA PRO A 34 4.63 -0.22 -7.21
C PRO A 34 4.87 0.65 -5.96
N VAL A 35 3.78 1.03 -5.28
CA VAL A 35 3.80 1.87 -4.08
C VAL A 35 3.20 1.08 -2.92
N SER A 36 3.89 1.05 -1.78
CA SER A 36 3.35 0.49 -0.55
C SER A 36 2.24 1.38 0.01
N VAL A 37 1.11 0.79 0.39
CA VAL A 37 -0.06 1.47 0.96
C VAL A 37 -0.61 0.69 2.15
N ALA A 38 -1.28 1.38 3.06
CA ALA A 38 -2.05 0.78 4.16
C ALA A 38 -3.55 0.88 3.84
N ILE A 39 -4.33 -0.13 4.22
CA ILE A 39 -5.79 -0.19 3.99
C ILE A 39 -6.52 -0.71 5.23
N ASP A 40 -7.81 -0.44 5.35
CA ASP A 40 -8.64 -1.13 6.32
C ASP A 40 -9.07 -2.49 5.75
N ALA A 41 -8.40 -3.56 6.22
CA ALA A 41 -8.69 -4.94 5.84
C ALA A 41 -9.50 -5.70 6.92
N SER A 42 -10.05 -5.00 7.92
CA SER A 42 -10.70 -5.64 9.07
C SER A 42 -12.05 -6.26 8.74
N GLN A 43 -12.71 -5.80 7.68
CA GLN A 43 -14.06 -6.21 7.30
C GLN A 43 -14.11 -7.63 6.68
N GLU A 44 -15.10 -8.43 7.06
CA GLU A 44 -15.32 -9.79 6.51
C GLU A 44 -15.58 -9.74 4.99
N SER A 45 -16.23 -8.68 4.51
CA SER A 45 -16.45 -8.39 3.10
C SER A 45 -15.14 -8.34 2.29
N PHE A 46 -14.06 -7.80 2.87
CA PHE A 46 -12.73 -7.79 2.26
C PHE A 46 -12.05 -9.15 2.34
N GLN A 47 -12.12 -9.81 3.49
CA GLN A 47 -11.49 -11.12 3.71
C GLN A 47 -12.03 -12.20 2.75
N LEU A 48 -13.31 -12.12 2.37
CA LEU A 48 -13.99 -13.05 1.46
C LEU A 48 -14.16 -12.48 0.03
N TYR A 49 -13.57 -11.32 -0.26
CA TYR A 49 -13.64 -10.71 -1.59
C TYR A 49 -13.02 -11.62 -2.66
N SER A 50 -13.66 -11.71 -3.83
CA SER A 50 -13.22 -12.63 -4.90
C SER A 50 -13.11 -11.99 -6.28
N SER A 51 -13.97 -11.03 -6.63
CA SER A 51 -13.99 -10.40 -7.95
C SER A 51 -14.82 -9.11 -7.96
N GLY A 52 -14.60 -8.26 -8.97
CA GLY A 52 -15.29 -6.99 -9.15
C GLY A 52 -14.42 -5.78 -8.82
N VAL A 53 -15.05 -4.75 -8.26
CA VAL A 53 -14.37 -3.60 -7.64
C VAL A 53 -14.90 -3.51 -6.22
N TYR A 54 -14.02 -3.62 -5.24
CA TYR A 54 -14.39 -3.63 -3.83
C TYR A 54 -14.79 -2.23 -3.34
N TYR A 55 -15.89 -2.12 -2.60
CA TYR A 55 -16.34 -0.92 -1.92
C TYR A 55 -17.17 -1.33 -0.70
N ASP A 56 -16.91 -0.69 0.43
CA ASP A 56 -17.62 -0.91 1.70
C ASP A 56 -17.73 0.43 2.44
N GLU A 57 -18.94 0.80 2.88
CA GLU A 57 -19.21 2.07 3.58
C GLU A 57 -18.61 2.10 4.99
N GLU A 58 -18.35 0.94 5.59
CA GLU A 58 -17.75 0.81 6.92
C GLU A 58 -16.20 0.83 6.87
N CYS A 59 -15.61 0.88 5.67
CA CYS A 59 -14.17 0.98 5.48
C CYS A 59 -13.60 2.29 6.03
N SER A 60 -12.71 2.21 7.02
CA SER A 60 -12.12 3.38 7.66
C SER A 60 -11.00 4.00 6.83
N SER A 61 -10.98 5.34 6.72
CA SER A 61 -9.86 6.07 6.11
C SER A 61 -8.72 6.38 7.09
N SER A 62 -8.84 5.97 8.36
CA SER A 62 -7.90 6.33 9.43
C SER A 62 -7.42 5.15 10.27
N SER A 63 -8.19 4.06 10.33
CA SER A 63 -7.84 2.83 11.03
C SER A 63 -7.33 1.82 10.00
N LEU A 64 -6.06 1.96 9.62
CA LEU A 64 -5.43 1.19 8.54
C LEU A 64 -4.40 0.20 9.10
N ASP A 65 -4.20 -0.90 8.38
CA ASP A 65 -3.13 -1.89 8.59
C ASP A 65 -2.08 -1.79 7.46
#